data_AF-A0A940ASE4-F1
#
_entry.id   AF-A0A940ASE4-F1
#
_cell.length_a   1.000
_cell.length_b   1.000
_cell.length_c   1.000
_cell.angle_alpha   90.00
_cell.angle_beta   90.00
_cell.angle_gamma   90.00
#
_symmetry.space_group_name_H-M   'P 1'
#
loop_
_entity.id
_entity.type
_entity.pdbx_description
1 polymer ?
#
loop_
_entity_poly.entity_id
_entity_poly.type
_entity_poly.pdbx_seq_one_letter_code
_entity_poly.pdbx_strand_id
1 'polypeptide(L)'
;KLFRSKLEKLHIKTYYHYPIEGYPSNVALIDSDDGYGKNDYIETTRPLVVITAPGPGSGKMATCLSQLYHDHKRGIKAGYAKFETFPIWNLPLKHPVNLAYEAATADLNDVNMIDPFHLEAYGETTVNYNRDIEIFPVLNVIFEGIYGVNPYKSPTDMGVNMAGYCITDNDACCEASKQEIIRRYYTALNQLATNEADESEVYKLELLMRQAKITTEDRKVTTAAKKRGAESGVPSAAIELQDGTIITSETSDLLGTSAALILNAIKHLAGIDHELHLIPASAIEPIQEMKVKYLKGKNPRLHTDEVLVALSMVSLHDEKARLAIEQLPKLQGCQVHTTVMLSEVDRKIFKKLGVDVTCEPVNKKTMSL
;
A
#
# COMPACT_ATOMS: atom_id res chain seq x y z
N LYS A 1 -11.16 21.55 23.87
CA LYS A 1 -12.35 21.56 24.76
C LYS A 1 -13.58 20.91 24.12
N LEU A 2 -14.00 21.32 22.91
CA LEU A 2 -15.15 20.71 22.20
C LEU A 2 -15.01 19.18 21.99
N PHE A 3 -13.84 18.73 21.50
CA PHE A 3 -13.57 17.31 21.27
C PHE A 3 -13.65 16.47 22.54
N ARG A 4 -13.08 16.96 23.64
CA ARG A 4 -13.14 16.32 24.96
C ARG A 4 -14.58 16.17 25.44
N SER A 5 -15.40 17.22 25.36
CA SER A 5 -16.83 17.12 25.74
C SER A 5 -17.58 16.08 24.91
N LYS A 6 -17.24 15.91 23.64
CA LYS A 6 -17.80 14.84 22.79
C LYS A 6 -17.39 13.45 23.28
N LEU A 7 -16.12 13.26 23.67
CA LEU A 7 -15.62 11.98 24.20
C LEU A 7 -16.20 11.65 25.58
N GLU A 8 -16.35 12.66 26.45
CA GLU A 8 -16.99 12.50 27.76
C GLU A 8 -18.46 12.06 27.65
N LYS A 9 -19.20 12.58 26.66
CA LYS A 9 -20.57 12.11 26.35
C LYS A 9 -20.62 10.66 25.85
N LEU A 10 -19.51 10.14 25.33
CA LEU A 10 -19.35 8.73 24.96
C LEU A 10 -18.75 7.89 26.10
N HIS A 11 -18.63 8.45 27.30
CA HIS A 11 -18.01 7.81 28.46
C HIS A 11 -16.55 7.40 28.27
N ILE A 12 -15.82 8.10 27.40
CA ILE A 12 -14.39 7.91 27.17
C ILE A 12 -13.64 8.91 28.06
N LYS A 13 -12.89 8.40 29.04
CA LYS A 13 -11.99 9.21 29.88
C LYS A 13 -10.89 9.83 29.00
N THR A 14 -10.60 11.11 29.22
CA THR A 14 -9.56 11.86 28.48
C THR A 14 -8.56 12.48 29.44
N TYR A 15 -7.30 12.50 29.05
CA TYR A 15 -6.16 12.96 29.84
C TYR A 15 -5.39 14.03 29.06
N TYR A 16 -4.78 14.98 29.76
CA TYR A 16 -3.92 16.00 29.17
C TYR A 16 -2.45 15.60 29.26
N HIS A 17 -1.78 15.69 28.13
CA HIS A 17 -0.32 15.70 28.05
C HIS A 17 0.13 17.05 27.53
N TYR A 18 1.27 17.53 28.01
CA TYR A 18 1.78 18.86 27.78
C TYR A 18 3.09 18.81 26.98
N PRO A 19 3.38 19.83 26.16
CA PRO A 19 4.69 19.97 25.53
C PRO A 19 5.79 20.04 26.60
N ILE A 20 6.86 19.28 26.41
CA ILE A 20 8.06 19.31 27.26
C ILE A 20 9.16 20.04 26.48
N GLU A 21 9.71 21.09 27.06
CA GLU A 21 10.78 21.88 26.44
C GLU A 21 12.04 21.02 26.24
N GLY A 22 12.65 21.13 25.06
CA GLY A 22 13.87 20.38 24.73
C GLY A 22 13.67 18.87 24.52
N TYR A 23 12.43 18.38 24.33
CA TYR A 23 12.18 16.99 23.96
C TYR A 23 12.69 16.70 22.53
N PRO A 24 13.40 15.57 22.28
CA PRO A 24 13.72 14.48 23.21
C PRO A 24 15.09 14.62 23.92
N SER A 25 15.86 15.67 23.65
CA SER A 25 17.28 15.77 24.03
C SER A 25 17.55 16.13 25.49
N ASN A 26 16.65 16.86 26.17
CA ASN A 26 16.84 17.27 27.57
C ASN A 26 16.31 16.21 28.55
N VAL A 27 17.01 15.07 28.63
CA VAL A 27 16.54 13.91 29.41
C VAL A 27 16.31 14.24 30.88
N ALA A 28 17.15 15.08 31.50
CA ALA A 28 17.00 15.48 32.90
C ALA A 28 15.70 16.25 33.17
N LEU A 29 15.26 17.10 32.24
CA LEU A 29 13.96 17.77 32.36
C LEU A 29 12.82 16.81 32.04
N ILE A 30 12.96 15.96 31.02
CA ILE A 30 11.94 15.01 30.59
C ILE A 30 11.58 14.06 31.74
N ASP A 31 12.58 13.46 32.37
CA ASP A 31 12.43 12.52 33.49
C ASP A 31 12.32 13.25 34.85
N SER A 32 11.44 14.24 34.93
CA SER A 32 11.24 15.05 36.15
C SER A 32 9.77 15.41 36.39
N ASP A 33 9.49 15.97 37.57
CA ASP A 33 8.17 16.52 37.88
C ASP A 33 7.75 17.64 36.94
N ASP A 34 8.73 18.38 36.39
CA ASP A 34 8.50 19.45 35.44
C ASP A 34 8.43 18.97 33.98
N GLY A 35 8.77 17.71 33.71
CA GLY A 35 8.62 17.04 32.42
C GLY A 35 7.42 16.11 32.42
N TYR A 36 7.65 14.79 32.47
CA TYR A 36 6.58 13.79 32.51
C TYR A 36 5.63 13.96 33.69
N GLY A 37 6.10 14.46 34.84
CA GLY A 37 5.25 14.68 36.01
C GLY A 37 4.12 15.71 35.81
N LYS A 38 4.22 16.58 34.80
CA LYS A 38 3.14 17.51 34.43
C LYS A 38 1.97 16.84 33.73
N ASN A 39 2.19 15.69 33.09
CA ASN A 39 1.15 15.01 32.34
C ASN A 39 0.14 14.36 33.31
N ASP A 40 -1.10 14.24 32.85
CA ASP A 40 -2.12 13.52 33.59
C ASP A 40 -1.78 12.02 33.59
N TYR A 41 -1.83 11.39 34.77
CA TYR A 41 -1.69 9.93 34.87
C TYR A 41 -2.90 9.23 34.25
N ILE A 42 -2.66 8.33 33.30
CA ILE A 42 -3.71 7.55 32.67
C ILE A 42 -4.01 6.35 33.56
N GLU A 43 -5.18 6.34 34.20
CA GLU A 43 -5.63 5.17 34.96
C GLU A 43 -6.01 4.04 34.02
N THR A 44 -5.21 2.97 34.02
CA THR A 44 -5.46 1.77 33.22
C THR A 44 -5.87 0.61 34.12
N THR A 45 -6.76 -0.25 33.62
CA THR A 45 -7.32 -1.37 34.40
C THR A 45 -6.79 -2.74 33.97
N ARG A 46 -6.15 -2.81 32.80
CA ARG A 46 -5.59 -4.04 32.23
C ARG A 46 -4.06 -3.94 32.23
N PRO A 47 -3.36 -5.06 32.46
CA PRO A 47 -1.90 -5.07 32.51
C PRO A 47 -1.23 -4.84 31.15
N LEU A 48 -1.94 -5.11 30.05
CA LEU A 48 -1.49 -4.82 28.69
C LEU A 48 -2.31 -3.68 28.12
N VAL A 49 -1.64 -2.58 27.78
CA VAL A 49 -2.24 -1.37 27.24
C VAL A 49 -1.68 -1.16 25.82
N VAL A 50 -2.57 -1.18 24.83
CA VAL A 50 -2.19 -0.92 23.44
C VAL A 50 -2.39 0.55 23.14
N ILE A 51 -1.30 1.25 22.83
CA ILE A 51 -1.30 2.67 22.49
C ILE A 51 -1.29 2.83 20.97
N THR A 52 -2.32 3.48 20.43
CA THR A 52 -2.51 3.69 18.99
C THR A 52 -2.86 5.14 18.68
N ALA A 53 -2.74 5.55 17.42
CA ALA A 53 -3.03 6.91 16.97
C ALA A 53 -3.46 6.96 15.48
N PRO A 54 -4.11 8.05 15.03
CA PRO A 54 -4.49 8.23 13.64
C PRO A 54 -3.31 8.26 12.65
N GLY A 55 -2.11 8.65 13.10
CA GLY A 55 -0.93 8.72 12.23
C GLY A 55 0.39 8.97 12.98
N PRO A 56 1.48 9.27 12.23
CA PRO A 56 2.75 9.72 12.78
C PRO A 56 2.62 11.03 13.59
N GLY A 57 3.62 11.34 14.42
CA GLY A 57 3.68 12.62 15.15
C GLY A 57 2.63 12.81 16.26
N SER A 58 1.77 11.83 16.53
CA SER A 58 0.68 11.96 17.53
C SER A 58 1.14 11.74 18.99
N GLY A 59 2.44 11.70 19.27
CA GLY A 59 2.95 11.56 20.65
C GLY A 59 2.81 10.17 21.30
N LYS A 60 2.66 9.09 20.51
CA LYS A 60 2.50 7.72 21.03
C LYS A 60 3.61 7.32 22.00
N MET A 61 4.87 7.43 21.57
CA MET A 61 6.04 7.08 22.38
C MET A 61 6.15 7.94 23.64
N ALA A 62 5.98 9.26 23.52
CA ALA A 62 6.00 10.17 24.66
C ALA A 62 4.91 9.84 25.69
N THR A 63 3.72 9.43 25.22
CA THR A 63 2.63 8.97 26.09
C THR A 63 3.02 7.70 26.83
N CYS A 64 3.60 6.71 26.14
CA CYS A 64 4.08 5.48 26.79
C CYS A 64 5.12 5.79 27.87
N LEU A 65 6.15 6.57 27.55
CA LEU A 65 7.23 6.89 28.49
C LEU A 65 6.75 7.71 29.68
N SER A 66 5.84 8.67 29.45
CA SER A 66 5.17 9.40 30.53
C SER A 66 4.38 8.49 31.45
N GLN A 67 3.71 7.47 30.89
CA GLN A 67 2.97 6.50 31.68
C GLN A 67 3.91 5.63 32.53
N LEU A 68 5.04 5.19 31.96
CA LEU A 68 6.07 4.44 32.69
C LEU A 68 6.65 5.24 33.85
N TYR A 69 6.94 6.52 33.64
CA TYR A 69 7.39 7.43 34.70
C TYR A 69 6.41 7.46 35.88
N HIS A 70 5.12 7.63 35.59
CA HIS A 70 4.09 7.70 36.61
C HIS A 70 3.83 6.35 37.31
N ASP A 71 3.91 5.24 36.58
CA ASP A 71 3.80 3.89 37.15
C ASP A 71 4.99 3.61 38.09
N HIS A 72 6.21 3.97 37.67
CA HIS A 72 7.41 3.86 38.51
C HIS A 72 7.29 4.66 39.80
N LYS A 73 6.83 5.93 39.73
CA LYS A 73 6.56 6.76 40.93
C LYS A 73 5.53 6.15 41.89
N ARG A 74 4.65 5.29 41.39
CA ARG A 74 3.61 4.60 42.17
C ARG A 74 4.06 3.21 42.63
N GLY A 75 5.31 2.81 42.36
CA GLY A 75 5.83 1.48 42.69
C GLY A 75 5.27 0.36 41.81
N ILE A 76 4.66 0.70 40.67
CA ILE A 76 4.13 -0.25 39.70
C ILE A 76 5.24 -0.61 38.72
N LYS A 77 5.52 -1.90 38.57
CA LYS A 77 6.46 -2.41 37.57
C LYS A 77 5.77 -2.47 36.22
N ALA A 78 6.01 -1.46 35.39
CA ALA A 78 5.56 -1.39 34.01
C ALA A 78 6.74 -1.56 33.03
N GLY A 79 6.42 -1.80 31.76
CA GLY A 79 7.41 -1.94 30.68
C GLY A 79 6.88 -1.36 29.38
N TYR A 80 7.80 -1.03 28.47
CA TYR A 80 7.47 -0.51 27.14
C TYR A 80 7.96 -1.47 26.08
N ALA A 81 7.14 -1.77 25.08
CA ALA A 81 7.54 -2.51 23.91
C ALA A 81 6.95 -1.87 22.66
N LYS A 82 7.58 -2.12 21.51
CA LYS A 82 7.15 -1.58 20.22
C LYS A 82 6.68 -2.70 19.30
N PHE A 83 5.47 -2.56 18.77
CA PHE A 83 4.92 -3.47 17.78
C PHE A 83 4.91 -2.80 16.41
N GLU A 84 5.74 -3.31 15.50
CA GLU A 84 5.76 -2.94 14.08
C GLU A 84 5.95 -4.21 13.25
N THR A 85 5.20 -4.31 12.15
CA THR A 85 5.29 -5.48 11.26
C THR A 85 6.52 -5.41 10.34
N PHE A 86 6.89 -4.20 9.89
CA PHE A 86 7.99 -3.97 8.99
C PHE A 86 8.92 -2.86 9.51
N PRO A 87 10.24 -2.94 9.25
CA PRO A 87 10.92 -4.08 8.63
C PRO A 87 10.88 -5.33 9.52
N ILE A 88 11.05 -6.51 8.92
CA ILE A 88 11.14 -7.77 9.67
C ILE A 88 12.59 -7.96 10.10
N TRP A 89 12.83 -7.85 11.40
CA TRP A 89 14.17 -7.76 11.99
C TRP A 89 15.05 -8.99 11.76
N ASN A 90 14.45 -10.18 11.71
CA ASN A 90 15.14 -11.45 11.52
C ASN A 90 15.20 -11.91 10.04
N LEU A 91 14.78 -11.06 9.10
CA LEU A 91 15.07 -11.26 7.67
C LEU A 91 16.26 -10.38 7.25
N PRO A 92 17.09 -10.83 6.30
CA PRO A 92 18.20 -10.02 5.80
C PRO A 92 17.74 -8.64 5.29
N LEU A 93 18.63 -7.65 5.38
CA LEU A 93 18.36 -6.29 4.88
C LEU A 93 17.92 -6.28 3.41
N LYS A 94 18.58 -7.11 2.59
CA LYS A 94 18.30 -7.25 1.15
C LYS A 94 17.22 -8.29 0.82
N HIS A 95 16.52 -8.80 1.84
CA HIS A 95 15.41 -9.72 1.61
C HIS A 95 14.28 -9.00 0.87
N PRO A 96 13.66 -9.58 -0.18
CA PRO A 96 12.63 -8.90 -0.95
C PRO A 96 11.47 -8.32 -0.12
N VAL A 97 11.09 -8.99 0.98
CA VAL A 97 10.07 -8.50 1.92
C VAL A 97 10.46 -7.15 2.54
N ASN A 98 11.71 -7.00 3.00
CA ASN A 98 12.20 -5.74 3.56
C ASN A 98 12.38 -4.67 2.47
N LEU A 99 12.84 -5.06 1.28
CA LEU A 99 12.93 -4.15 0.12
C LEU A 99 11.56 -3.65 -0.34
N ALA A 100 10.52 -4.49 -0.28
CA ALA A 100 9.15 -4.10 -0.60
C ALA A 100 8.57 -3.10 0.40
N TYR A 101 8.92 -3.23 1.69
CA TYR A 101 8.59 -2.20 2.69
C TYR A 101 9.26 -0.87 2.34
N GLU A 102 10.56 -0.88 2.01
CA GLU A 102 11.27 0.34 1.63
C GLU A 102 10.72 0.97 0.35
N ALA A 103 10.25 0.16 -0.60
CA ALA A 103 9.55 0.61 -1.80
C ALA A 103 8.18 1.23 -1.47
N ALA A 104 7.48 0.72 -0.46
CA ALA A 104 6.20 1.25 -0.01
C ALA A 104 6.33 2.56 0.79
N THR A 105 7.54 2.87 1.27
CA THR A 105 7.89 4.10 1.99
C THR A 105 8.95 4.89 1.23
N ALA A 106 8.98 4.79 -0.10
CA ALA A 106 9.98 5.47 -0.93
C ALA A 106 9.87 7.00 -0.82
N ASP A 107 8.66 7.50 -0.60
CA ASP A 107 8.30 8.89 -0.32
C ASP A 107 8.68 9.35 1.11
N LEU A 108 8.94 8.39 2.00
CA LEU A 108 9.36 8.65 3.38
C LEU A 108 10.88 8.53 3.53
N ASN A 109 11.44 9.32 4.44
CA ASN A 109 12.85 9.26 4.84
C ASN A 109 13.19 8.02 5.70
N ASP A 110 12.36 6.99 5.65
CA ASP A 110 12.59 5.73 6.35
C ASP A 110 13.48 4.85 5.46
N VAL A 111 14.62 4.45 6.03
CA VAL A 111 15.64 3.64 5.36
C VAL A 111 15.96 2.45 6.26
N ASN A 112 15.85 1.25 5.70
CA ASN A 112 16.22 0.04 6.42
C ASN A 112 17.74 -0.03 6.60
N MET A 113 18.18 -0.46 7.78
CA MET A 113 19.59 -0.50 8.16
C MET A 113 19.86 -1.72 9.04
N ILE A 114 21.11 -2.12 9.13
CA ILE A 114 21.53 -3.07 10.17
C ILE A 114 21.49 -2.35 11.52
N ASP A 115 20.92 -3.00 12.54
CA ASP A 115 20.94 -2.52 13.91
C ASP A 115 22.36 -2.67 14.50
N PRO A 116 23.13 -1.58 14.65
CA PRO A 116 24.50 -1.67 15.14
C PRO A 116 24.54 -2.06 16.62
N PHE A 117 23.53 -1.69 17.41
CA PHE A 117 23.48 -1.97 18.84
C PHE A 117 23.26 -3.46 19.11
N HIS A 118 22.38 -4.10 18.33
CA HIS A 118 22.14 -5.53 18.45
C HIS A 118 23.38 -6.34 18.01
N LEU A 119 24.03 -5.90 16.93
CA LEU A 119 25.27 -6.51 16.45
C LEU A 119 26.41 -6.40 17.47
N GLU A 120 26.57 -5.25 18.13
CA GLU A 120 27.58 -5.05 19.16
C GLU A 120 27.29 -5.88 20.42
N ALA A 121 26.03 -5.93 20.87
CA ALA A 121 25.65 -6.61 22.09
C ALA A 121 25.66 -8.15 21.97
N TYR A 122 25.25 -8.68 20.80
CA TYR A 122 25.00 -10.11 20.63
C TYR A 122 25.81 -10.76 19.51
N GLY A 123 26.47 -10.00 18.64
CA GLY A 123 27.14 -10.52 17.45
C GLY A 123 26.19 -10.97 16.35
N GLU A 124 24.90 -10.66 16.46
CA GLU A 124 23.84 -11.06 15.53
C GLU A 124 23.42 -9.89 14.64
N THR A 125 23.27 -10.16 13.34
CA THR A 125 22.84 -9.14 12.37
C THR A 125 21.32 -9.11 12.28
N THR A 126 20.73 -7.97 12.64
CA THR A 126 19.28 -7.74 12.57
C THR A 126 18.97 -6.47 11.80
N VAL A 127 17.74 -6.34 11.31
CA VAL A 127 17.30 -5.19 10.51
C VAL A 127 16.40 -4.28 11.36
N ASN A 128 16.71 -3.00 11.34
CA ASN A 128 15.86 -1.94 11.86
C ASN A 128 15.82 -0.78 10.83
N TYR A 129 15.40 0.41 11.23
CA TYR A 129 15.40 1.59 10.35
C TYR A 129 16.00 2.81 11.06
N ASN A 130 16.48 3.76 10.25
CA ASN A 130 17.26 4.92 10.69
C ASN A 130 16.67 5.66 11.91
N ARG A 131 15.38 6.00 11.89
CA ARG A 131 14.77 6.80 12.96
C ARG A 131 14.83 6.13 14.33
N ASP A 132 14.65 4.81 14.38
CA ASP A 132 14.67 4.04 15.63
C ASP A 132 16.10 3.83 16.13
N ILE A 133 17.04 3.60 15.21
CA ILE A 133 18.47 3.53 15.52
C ILE A 133 18.96 4.88 16.07
N GLU A 134 18.59 5.99 15.44
CA GLU A 134 19.02 7.34 15.84
C GLU A 134 18.47 7.76 17.21
N ILE A 135 17.24 7.35 17.56
CA ILE A 135 16.61 7.73 18.83
C ILE A 135 17.00 6.81 20.01
N PHE A 136 17.51 5.60 19.74
CA PHE A 136 17.80 4.61 20.77
C PHE A 136 18.73 5.09 21.89
N PRO A 137 19.84 5.81 21.62
CA PRO A 137 20.70 6.34 22.69
C PRO A 137 19.95 7.25 23.65
N VAL A 138 19.00 8.05 23.17
CA VAL A 138 18.16 8.91 24.00
C VAL A 138 17.21 8.07 24.86
N LEU A 139 16.59 7.04 24.26
CA LEU A 139 15.74 6.11 25.00
C LEU A 139 16.50 5.33 26.07
N ASN A 140 17.76 4.97 25.82
CA ASN A 140 18.61 4.31 26.81
C ASN A 140 18.72 5.15 28.09
N VAL A 141 19.04 6.45 27.96
CA VAL A 141 19.15 7.35 29.11
C VAL A 141 17.79 7.53 29.81
N ILE A 142 16.68 7.61 29.06
CA ILE A 142 15.34 7.69 29.66
C ILE A 142 15.00 6.42 30.46
N PHE A 143 15.30 5.23 29.93
CA PHE A 143 15.04 3.98 30.66
C PHE A 143 15.96 3.81 31.87
N GLU A 144 17.22 4.22 31.78
CA GLU A 144 18.13 4.28 32.93
C GLU A 144 17.65 5.27 34.00
N GLY A 145 17.09 6.42 33.61
CA GLY A 145 16.48 7.37 34.55
C GLY A 145 15.26 6.80 35.28
N ILE A 146 14.34 6.20 34.53
CA ILE A 146 13.10 5.65 35.09
C ILE A 146 13.35 4.38 35.90
N TYR A 147 14.17 3.44 35.42
CA TYR A 147 14.32 2.10 36.02
C TYR A 147 15.66 1.86 36.71
N GLY A 148 16.62 2.77 36.59
CA GLY A 148 18.02 2.58 37.01
C GLY A 148 18.87 1.76 36.04
N VAL A 149 18.25 1.01 35.12
CA VAL A 149 18.91 0.23 34.06
C VAL A 149 18.00 0.12 32.85
N ASN A 150 18.56 0.21 31.65
CA ASN A 150 17.81 -0.08 30.43
C ASN A 150 17.64 -1.60 30.25
N PRO A 151 16.41 -2.14 30.17
CA PRO A 151 16.17 -3.56 29.92
C PRO A 151 16.52 -4.00 28.49
N TYR A 152 16.73 -3.05 27.56
CA TYR A 152 17.00 -3.31 26.15
C TYR A 152 18.45 -2.99 25.81
N LYS A 153 19.10 -3.83 24.98
CA LYS A 153 20.43 -3.54 24.42
C LYS A 153 20.36 -2.98 23.00
N SER A 154 19.21 -3.08 22.34
CA SER A 154 18.99 -2.50 21.01
C SER A 154 17.52 -2.16 20.73
N PRO A 155 17.23 -1.40 19.66
CA PRO A 155 15.88 -1.25 19.11
C PRO A 155 15.22 -2.58 18.74
N THR A 156 16.02 -3.56 18.29
CA THR A 156 15.52 -4.91 18.03
C THR A 156 14.95 -5.56 19.30
N ASP A 157 15.63 -5.42 20.44
CA ASP A 157 15.14 -5.97 21.72
C ASP A 157 13.84 -5.29 22.20
N MET A 158 13.64 -4.02 21.85
CA MET A 158 12.40 -3.30 22.15
C MET A 158 11.22 -3.78 21.29
N GLY A 159 11.50 -4.40 20.15
CA GLY A 159 10.53 -4.93 19.22
C GLY A 159 9.90 -6.24 19.72
N VAL A 160 8.63 -6.47 19.38
CA VAL A 160 7.92 -7.74 19.68
C VAL A 160 7.43 -8.46 18.42
N ASN A 161 8.01 -8.15 17.27
CA ASN A 161 7.58 -8.67 15.98
C ASN A 161 8.01 -10.13 15.79
N MET A 162 7.03 -11.00 15.50
CA MET A 162 7.25 -12.43 15.25
C MET A 162 6.97 -12.83 13.79
N ALA A 163 6.64 -11.87 12.91
CA ALA A 163 6.16 -12.16 11.56
C ALA A 163 7.16 -12.98 10.72
N GLY A 164 8.46 -12.74 10.85
CA GLY A 164 9.49 -13.48 10.11
C GLY A 164 9.54 -14.97 10.46
N TYR A 165 9.20 -15.35 11.70
CA TYR A 165 9.13 -16.76 12.11
C TYR A 165 7.90 -17.49 11.55
N CYS A 166 6.90 -16.74 11.10
CA CYS A 166 5.65 -17.28 10.58
C CYS A 166 5.65 -17.45 9.05
N ILE A 167 6.77 -17.18 8.38
CA ILE A 167 6.91 -17.42 6.94
C ILE A 167 7.04 -18.92 6.70
N THR A 168 6.01 -19.51 6.09
CA THR A 168 5.97 -20.95 5.77
C THR A 168 6.50 -21.26 4.37
N ASP A 169 6.47 -20.28 3.47
CA ASP A 169 7.00 -20.37 2.11
C ASP A 169 7.75 -19.08 1.77
N ASN A 170 9.08 -19.14 1.87
CA ASN A 170 9.94 -17.99 1.64
C ASN A 170 9.92 -17.54 0.17
N ASP A 171 9.84 -18.47 -0.77
CA ASP A 171 9.90 -18.17 -2.20
C ASP A 171 8.62 -17.48 -2.66
N ALA A 172 7.46 -17.93 -2.16
CA ALA A 172 6.19 -17.23 -2.37
C ALA A 172 6.21 -15.81 -1.81
N CYS A 173 6.73 -15.61 -0.58
CA CYS A 173 6.88 -14.27 0.00
C CYS A 173 7.86 -13.41 -0.82
N CYS A 174 8.97 -13.98 -1.28
CA CYS A 174 9.95 -13.27 -2.11
C CYS A 174 9.33 -12.82 -3.43
N GLU A 175 8.60 -13.69 -4.10
CA GLU A 175 7.96 -13.38 -5.38
C GLU A 175 6.87 -12.32 -5.22
N ALA A 176 5.97 -12.48 -4.24
CA ALA A 176 4.93 -11.48 -3.96
C ALA A 176 5.54 -10.09 -3.65
N SER A 177 6.65 -10.06 -2.92
CA SER A 177 7.34 -8.81 -2.56
C SER A 177 8.00 -8.16 -3.79
N LYS A 178 8.61 -8.94 -4.68
CA LYS A 178 9.14 -8.42 -5.94
C LYS A 178 8.05 -7.79 -6.80
N GLN A 179 6.88 -8.44 -6.88
CA GLN A 179 5.72 -7.89 -7.59
C GLN A 179 5.20 -6.59 -6.94
N GLU A 180 5.23 -6.47 -5.61
CA GLU A 180 4.93 -5.21 -4.90
C GLU A 180 5.89 -4.08 -5.29
N ILE A 181 7.21 -4.35 -5.34
CA ILE A 181 8.21 -3.34 -5.74
C ILE A 181 7.92 -2.83 -7.17
N ILE A 182 7.61 -3.71 -8.11
CA ILE A 182 7.25 -3.31 -9.49
C ILE A 182 5.95 -2.47 -9.49
N ARG A 183 4.96 -2.82 -8.66
CA ARG A 183 3.71 -2.05 -8.52
C ARG A 183 3.96 -0.64 -7.95
N ARG A 184 4.85 -0.51 -6.97
CA ARG A 184 5.27 0.78 -6.41
C ARG A 184 6.00 1.63 -7.44
N TYR A 185 6.94 1.04 -8.18
CA TYR A 185 7.64 1.71 -9.28
C TYR A 185 6.68 2.32 -10.31
N TYR A 186 5.71 1.54 -10.80
CA TYR A 186 4.70 2.06 -11.72
C TYR A 186 3.78 3.12 -11.09
N THR A 187 3.50 3.03 -9.80
CA THR A 187 2.69 4.05 -9.10
C THR A 187 3.42 5.39 -9.08
N ALA A 188 4.69 5.39 -8.66
CA ALA A 188 5.54 6.58 -8.64
C ALA A 188 5.75 7.18 -10.04
N LEU A 189 6.00 6.35 -11.06
CA LEU A 189 6.11 6.82 -12.45
C LEU A 189 4.84 7.54 -12.94
N ASN A 190 3.66 6.99 -12.61
CA ASN A 190 2.40 7.61 -13.02
C ASN A 190 2.15 8.91 -12.27
N GLN A 191 2.51 9.00 -10.98
CA GLN A 191 2.42 10.23 -10.20
C GLN A 191 3.40 11.29 -10.72
N LEU A 192 4.62 10.91 -11.09
CA LEU A 192 5.59 11.81 -11.71
C LEU A 192 5.05 12.37 -13.03
N ALA A 193 4.44 11.52 -13.88
CA ALA A 193 3.83 11.94 -15.13
C ALA A 193 2.65 12.92 -14.98
N THR A 194 2.05 12.98 -13.78
CA THR A 194 0.98 13.94 -13.43
C THR A 194 1.46 15.07 -12.52
N ASN A 195 2.77 15.21 -12.29
CA ASN A 195 3.40 16.18 -11.37
C ASN A 195 2.94 16.04 -9.90
N GLU A 196 2.66 14.82 -9.45
CA GLU A 196 2.23 14.49 -8.09
C GLU A 196 3.34 13.82 -7.25
N ALA A 197 4.48 13.46 -7.85
CA ALA A 197 5.64 12.86 -7.17
C ALA A 197 6.95 13.53 -7.61
N ASP A 198 7.99 13.33 -6.79
CA ASP A 198 9.36 13.80 -7.05
C ASP A 198 10.17 12.74 -7.83
N GLU A 199 11.11 13.17 -8.65
CA GLU A 199 12.03 12.29 -9.39
C GLU A 199 12.87 11.43 -8.45
N SER A 200 13.13 11.93 -7.23
CA SER A 200 13.88 11.21 -6.19
C SER A 200 13.21 9.89 -5.76
N GLU A 201 11.88 9.84 -5.72
CA GLU A 201 11.10 8.65 -5.36
C GLU A 201 11.28 7.55 -6.40
N VAL A 202 11.16 7.90 -7.69
CA VAL A 202 11.35 6.98 -8.81
C VAL A 202 12.78 6.43 -8.80
N TYR A 203 13.77 7.29 -8.61
CA TYR A 203 15.18 6.87 -8.53
C TYR A 203 15.43 5.87 -7.40
N LYS A 204 14.86 6.09 -6.20
CA LYS A 204 14.95 5.15 -5.08
C LYS A 204 14.34 3.79 -5.45
N LEU A 205 13.17 3.79 -6.10
CA LEU A 205 12.51 2.57 -6.55
C LEU A 205 13.32 1.81 -7.62
N GLU A 206 13.97 2.50 -8.55
CA GLU A 206 14.89 1.87 -9.52
C GLU A 206 16.07 1.17 -8.83
N LEU A 207 16.66 1.81 -7.80
CA LEU A 207 17.72 1.20 -7.02
C LEU A 207 17.24 -0.05 -6.29
N LEU A 208 16.05 0.00 -5.69
CA LEU A 208 15.45 -1.16 -5.01
C LEU A 208 15.18 -2.31 -5.98
N MET A 209 14.70 -2.02 -7.20
CA MET A 209 14.53 -3.04 -8.25
C MET A 209 15.88 -3.68 -8.62
N ARG A 210 16.95 -2.90 -8.77
CA ARG A 210 18.29 -3.42 -9.04
C ARG A 210 18.81 -4.28 -7.88
N GLN A 211 18.57 -3.87 -6.63
CA GLN A 211 18.95 -4.66 -5.45
C GLN A 211 18.18 -5.99 -5.38
N ALA A 212 16.89 -5.98 -5.71
CA ALA A 212 16.05 -7.17 -5.80
C ALA A 212 16.32 -8.02 -7.05
N LYS A 213 17.17 -7.53 -7.98
CA LYS A 213 17.50 -8.14 -9.28
C LYS A 213 16.27 -8.41 -10.15
N ILE A 214 15.38 -7.42 -10.21
CA ILE A 214 14.16 -7.45 -11.01
C ILE A 214 14.07 -6.24 -11.94
N THR A 215 13.23 -6.38 -12.95
CA THR A 215 12.90 -5.40 -13.97
C THR A 215 11.39 -5.36 -14.15
N THR A 216 10.89 -4.44 -15.00
CA THR A 216 9.46 -4.43 -15.34
C THR A 216 9.03 -5.67 -16.15
N GLU A 217 9.97 -6.41 -16.74
CA GLU A 217 9.68 -7.61 -17.54
C GLU A 217 9.33 -8.83 -16.68
N ASP A 218 9.73 -8.85 -15.41
CA ASP A 218 9.39 -9.90 -14.45
C ASP A 218 7.89 -9.91 -14.09
N ARG A 219 7.16 -8.85 -14.44
CA ARG A 219 5.70 -8.81 -14.38
C ARG A 219 5.10 -9.24 -15.73
N LYS A 220 4.58 -10.47 -15.80
CA LYS A 220 4.07 -11.07 -17.06
C LYS A 220 3.05 -10.21 -17.81
N VAL A 221 2.14 -9.55 -17.09
CA VAL A 221 1.13 -8.68 -17.72
C VAL A 221 1.73 -7.43 -18.35
N THR A 222 2.87 -6.94 -17.83
CA THR A 222 3.60 -5.84 -18.44
C THR A 222 4.11 -6.22 -19.82
N THR A 223 4.81 -7.36 -19.93
CA THR A 223 5.36 -7.83 -21.21
C THR A 223 4.25 -8.15 -22.22
N ALA A 224 3.17 -8.82 -21.77
CA ALA A 224 2.04 -9.15 -22.62
C ALA A 224 1.30 -7.90 -23.16
N ALA A 225 1.05 -6.91 -22.32
CA ALA A 225 0.39 -5.67 -22.74
C ALA A 225 1.28 -4.86 -23.70
N LYS A 226 2.58 -4.76 -23.43
CA LYS A 226 3.54 -4.07 -24.32
C LYS A 226 3.64 -4.75 -25.68
N LYS A 227 3.75 -6.08 -25.71
CA LYS A 227 3.78 -6.87 -26.94
C LYS A 227 2.52 -6.63 -27.78
N ARG A 228 1.34 -6.73 -27.16
CA ARG A 228 0.05 -6.45 -27.83
C ARG A 228 -0.02 -5.01 -28.36
N GLY A 229 0.46 -4.03 -27.59
CA GLY A 229 0.51 -2.63 -28.01
C GLY A 229 1.44 -2.41 -29.20
N ALA A 230 2.60 -3.09 -29.24
CA ALA A 230 3.53 -3.01 -30.36
C ALA A 230 2.97 -3.66 -31.64
N GLU A 231 2.24 -4.78 -31.52
CA GLU A 231 1.62 -5.49 -32.64
C GLU A 231 0.42 -4.72 -33.23
N SER A 232 -0.42 -4.14 -32.35
CA SER A 232 -1.66 -3.46 -32.76
C SER A 232 -1.48 -1.99 -33.10
N GLY A 233 -0.41 -1.35 -32.62
CA GLY A 233 -0.16 0.09 -32.78
C GLY A 233 -1.11 0.99 -31.96
N VAL A 234 -1.94 0.41 -31.08
CA VAL A 234 -2.93 1.14 -30.28
C VAL A 234 -2.81 0.83 -28.79
N PRO A 235 -3.38 1.68 -27.90
CA PRO A 235 -3.39 1.41 -26.47
C PRO A 235 -3.97 0.02 -26.15
N SER A 236 -3.25 -0.73 -25.35
CA SER A 236 -3.49 -2.15 -25.09
C SER A 236 -3.36 -2.48 -23.61
N ALA A 237 -3.87 -3.63 -23.21
CA ALA A 237 -3.84 -4.09 -21.83
C ALA A 237 -3.79 -5.61 -21.73
N ALA A 238 -3.33 -6.11 -20.60
CA ALA A 238 -3.27 -7.53 -20.29
C ALA A 238 -3.72 -7.79 -18.84
N ILE A 239 -4.31 -8.97 -18.63
CA ILE A 239 -4.70 -9.51 -17.32
C ILE A 239 -4.12 -10.92 -17.16
N GLU A 240 -3.59 -11.23 -15.98
CA GLU A 240 -3.24 -12.58 -15.56
C GLU A 240 -4.33 -13.06 -14.60
N LEU A 241 -5.01 -14.13 -15.01
CA LEU A 241 -6.07 -14.79 -14.23
C LEU A 241 -5.45 -15.65 -13.11
N GLN A 242 -6.29 -16.10 -12.17
CA GLN A 242 -5.85 -16.91 -11.02
C GLN A 242 -5.19 -18.24 -11.40
N ASP A 243 -5.52 -18.78 -12.58
CA ASP A 243 -4.91 -20.00 -13.14
C ASP A 243 -3.59 -19.72 -13.91
N GLY A 244 -3.16 -18.46 -13.97
CA GLY A 244 -1.98 -18.01 -14.72
C GLY A 244 -2.24 -17.71 -16.19
N THR A 245 -3.47 -17.87 -16.68
CA THR A 245 -3.82 -17.55 -18.06
C THR A 245 -3.70 -16.05 -18.32
N ILE A 246 -3.00 -15.67 -19.39
CA ILE A 246 -2.85 -14.28 -19.81
C ILE A 246 -3.85 -13.96 -20.92
N ILE A 247 -4.69 -12.96 -20.68
CA ILE A 247 -5.64 -12.42 -21.67
C ILE A 247 -5.22 -11.01 -22.01
N THR A 248 -5.28 -10.67 -23.29
CA THR A 248 -4.92 -9.34 -23.80
C THR A 248 -6.11 -8.65 -24.44
N SER A 249 -5.99 -7.35 -24.62
CA SER A 249 -6.96 -6.52 -25.34
C SER A 249 -6.25 -5.34 -25.98
N GLU A 250 -6.91 -4.74 -26.95
CA GLU A 250 -6.50 -3.52 -27.64
C GLU A 250 -7.69 -2.57 -27.74
N THR A 251 -7.41 -1.30 -28.02
CA THR A 251 -8.45 -0.30 -28.21
C THR A 251 -9.08 -0.45 -29.59
N SER A 252 -10.42 -0.47 -29.66
CA SER A 252 -11.16 -0.49 -30.92
C SER A 252 -11.99 0.80 -31.09
N ASP A 253 -12.78 0.87 -32.16
CA ASP A 253 -13.70 1.99 -32.39
C ASP A 253 -14.85 2.03 -31.37
N LEU A 254 -15.26 0.87 -30.86
CA LEU A 254 -16.36 0.74 -29.92
C LEU A 254 -15.89 0.81 -28.46
N LEU A 255 -14.75 0.17 -28.15
CA LEU A 255 -14.34 -0.11 -26.78
C LEU A 255 -12.95 0.45 -26.48
N GLY A 256 -12.81 1.06 -25.30
CA GLY A 256 -11.49 1.26 -24.72
C GLY A 256 -10.85 -0.07 -24.32
N THR A 257 -9.52 -0.16 -24.37
CA THR A 257 -8.78 -1.39 -24.01
C THR A 257 -9.18 -1.98 -22.66
N SER A 258 -9.42 -1.18 -21.61
CA SER A 258 -9.83 -1.68 -20.28
C SER A 258 -11.18 -2.41 -20.30
N ALA A 259 -12.14 -1.86 -21.01
CA ALA A 259 -13.47 -2.45 -21.12
C ALA A 259 -13.43 -3.73 -21.97
N ALA A 260 -12.67 -3.70 -23.07
CA ALA A 260 -12.40 -4.87 -23.90
C ALA A 260 -11.70 -5.98 -23.09
N LEU A 261 -10.72 -5.63 -22.24
CA LEU A 261 -10.01 -6.59 -21.39
C LEU A 261 -10.97 -7.33 -20.45
N ILE A 262 -11.85 -6.59 -19.77
CA ILE A 262 -12.82 -7.20 -18.85
C ILE A 262 -13.76 -8.11 -19.60
N LEU A 263 -14.30 -7.70 -20.75
CA LEU A 263 -15.15 -8.56 -21.59
C LEU A 263 -14.43 -9.83 -22.03
N ASN A 264 -13.19 -9.72 -22.49
CA ASN A 264 -12.40 -10.87 -22.91
C ASN A 264 -12.14 -11.84 -21.74
N ALA A 265 -11.84 -11.29 -20.56
CA ALA A 265 -11.58 -12.08 -19.36
C ALA A 265 -12.82 -12.85 -18.89
N ILE A 266 -13.96 -12.17 -18.77
CA ILE A 266 -15.19 -12.82 -18.30
C ILE A 266 -15.76 -13.81 -19.34
N LYS A 267 -15.56 -13.57 -20.64
CA LYS A 267 -15.88 -14.54 -21.69
C LYS A 267 -15.08 -15.82 -21.53
N HIS A 268 -13.77 -15.69 -21.37
CA HIS A 268 -12.88 -16.82 -21.16
C HIS A 268 -13.28 -17.62 -19.90
N LEU A 269 -13.50 -16.95 -18.78
CA LEU A 269 -13.92 -17.58 -17.52
C LEU A 269 -15.30 -18.25 -17.61
N ALA A 270 -16.17 -17.80 -18.50
CA ALA A 270 -17.48 -18.39 -18.76
C ALA A 270 -17.45 -19.49 -19.85
N GLY A 271 -16.28 -19.80 -20.44
CA GLY A 271 -16.16 -20.74 -21.54
C GLY A 271 -16.83 -20.27 -22.85
N ILE A 272 -16.96 -18.95 -23.03
CA ILE A 272 -17.59 -18.34 -24.20
C ILE A 272 -16.53 -18.03 -25.25
N ASP A 273 -16.83 -18.39 -26.50
CA ASP A 273 -15.95 -18.17 -27.65
C ASP A 273 -15.54 -16.69 -27.80
N HIS A 274 -14.26 -16.45 -28.12
CA HIS A 274 -13.70 -15.12 -28.26
C HIS A 274 -14.32 -14.32 -29.42
N GLU A 275 -14.77 -14.97 -30.49
CA GLU A 275 -15.38 -14.30 -31.65
C GLU A 275 -16.84 -13.89 -31.38
N LEU A 276 -17.47 -14.41 -30.32
CA LEU A 276 -18.86 -14.10 -30.01
C LEU A 276 -19.02 -12.71 -29.38
N HIS A 277 -19.77 -11.83 -30.04
CA HIS A 277 -20.11 -10.52 -29.48
C HIS A 277 -21.21 -10.64 -28.41
N LEU A 278 -20.87 -10.35 -27.14
CA LEU A 278 -21.82 -10.37 -26.02
C LEU A 278 -22.74 -9.15 -25.98
N ILE A 279 -22.30 -8.02 -26.53
CA ILE A 279 -23.07 -6.78 -26.55
C ILE A 279 -23.32 -6.43 -28.02
N PRO A 280 -24.57 -6.45 -28.48
CA PRO A 280 -24.88 -6.08 -29.86
C PRO A 280 -24.59 -4.59 -30.09
N ALA A 281 -24.18 -4.24 -31.32
CA ALA A 281 -23.91 -2.85 -31.69
C ALA A 281 -25.10 -1.92 -31.39
N SER A 282 -26.35 -2.40 -31.57
CA SER A 282 -27.57 -1.66 -31.27
C SER A 282 -27.73 -1.27 -29.79
N ALA A 283 -27.03 -1.94 -28.87
CA ALA A 283 -26.99 -1.57 -27.45
C ALA A 283 -25.88 -0.56 -27.13
N ILE A 284 -24.87 -0.44 -28.01
CA ILE A 284 -23.70 0.45 -27.84
C ILE A 284 -23.93 1.80 -28.54
N GLU A 285 -24.45 1.78 -29.76
CA GLU A 285 -24.64 2.96 -30.61
C GLU A 285 -25.39 4.10 -29.93
N PRO A 286 -26.51 3.88 -29.19
CA PRO A 286 -27.20 4.97 -28.51
C PRO A 286 -26.34 5.66 -27.44
N ILE A 287 -25.46 4.90 -26.77
CA ILE A 287 -24.53 5.42 -25.76
C ILE A 287 -23.47 6.30 -26.46
N GLN A 288 -22.94 5.84 -27.60
CA GLN A 288 -21.96 6.62 -28.37
C GLN A 288 -22.58 7.91 -28.93
N GLU A 289 -23.80 7.84 -29.47
CA GLU A 289 -24.52 9.01 -29.98
C GLU A 289 -24.79 10.01 -28.84
N MET A 290 -25.25 9.54 -27.68
CA MET A 290 -25.40 10.37 -26.48
C MET A 290 -24.09 11.12 -26.14
N LYS A 291 -22.96 10.40 -26.09
CA LYS A 291 -21.65 10.98 -25.74
C LYS A 291 -21.21 12.06 -26.72
N VAL A 292 -21.31 11.80 -28.03
CA VAL A 292 -20.78 12.72 -29.04
C VAL A 292 -21.75 13.84 -29.37
N LYS A 293 -23.01 13.50 -29.68
CA LYS A 293 -23.99 14.46 -30.21
C LYS A 293 -24.63 15.31 -29.11
N TYR A 294 -24.97 14.70 -27.97
CA TYR A 294 -25.73 15.37 -26.93
C TYR A 294 -24.82 15.93 -25.82
N LEU A 295 -23.83 15.15 -25.38
CA LEU A 295 -22.86 15.57 -24.37
C LEU A 295 -21.62 16.27 -24.94
N LYS A 296 -21.54 16.40 -26.28
CA LYS A 296 -20.45 17.09 -27.00
C LYS A 296 -19.05 16.54 -26.66
N GLY A 297 -18.97 15.27 -26.29
CA GLY A 297 -17.74 14.55 -26.05
C GLY A 297 -16.98 14.27 -27.34
N LYS A 298 -15.65 14.21 -27.27
CA LYS A 298 -14.78 13.91 -28.42
C LYS A 298 -14.47 12.42 -28.59
N ASN A 299 -14.68 11.62 -27.54
CA ASN A 299 -14.36 10.19 -27.54
C ASN A 299 -15.66 9.37 -27.54
N PRO A 300 -16.00 8.68 -28.65
CA PRO A 300 -17.20 7.84 -28.72
C PRO A 300 -17.03 6.50 -28.00
N ARG A 301 -15.80 6.10 -27.65
CA ARG A 301 -15.54 4.78 -27.06
C ARG A 301 -16.17 4.64 -25.68
N LEU A 302 -16.64 3.43 -25.38
CA LEU A 302 -17.22 3.15 -24.07
C LEU A 302 -16.14 2.92 -23.01
N HIS A 303 -16.37 3.49 -21.83
CA HIS A 303 -15.63 3.20 -20.61
C HIS A 303 -16.12 1.90 -19.99
N THR A 304 -15.34 1.39 -19.03
CA THR A 304 -15.59 0.10 -18.40
C THR A 304 -16.97 0.04 -17.72
N ASP A 305 -17.41 1.11 -17.08
CA ASP A 305 -18.73 1.21 -16.43
C ASP A 305 -19.88 1.17 -17.44
N GLU A 306 -19.79 1.93 -18.53
CA GLU A 306 -20.78 1.95 -19.61
C GLU A 306 -20.95 0.56 -20.24
N VAL A 307 -19.83 -0.16 -20.46
CA VAL A 307 -19.84 -1.53 -20.98
C VAL A 307 -20.50 -2.50 -20.00
N LEU A 308 -20.20 -2.41 -18.70
CA LEU A 308 -20.81 -3.28 -17.70
C LEU A 308 -22.32 -3.03 -17.56
N VAL A 309 -22.75 -1.77 -17.67
CA VAL A 309 -24.18 -1.43 -17.70
C VAL A 309 -24.85 -1.99 -18.94
N ALA A 310 -24.25 -1.81 -20.13
CA ALA A 310 -24.79 -2.36 -21.37
C ALA A 310 -24.88 -3.89 -21.32
N LEU A 311 -23.83 -4.57 -20.84
CA LEU A 311 -23.83 -6.01 -20.66
C LEU A 311 -24.93 -6.47 -19.68
N SER A 312 -25.13 -5.73 -18.58
CA SER A 312 -26.18 -6.00 -17.60
C SER A 312 -27.60 -5.84 -18.15
N MET A 313 -27.81 -5.00 -19.16
CA MET A 313 -29.09 -4.90 -19.84
C MET A 313 -29.30 -6.08 -20.79
N VAL A 314 -28.24 -6.50 -21.49
CA VAL A 314 -28.30 -7.64 -22.42
C VAL A 314 -28.51 -8.96 -21.68
N SER A 315 -27.97 -9.12 -20.47
CA SER A 315 -28.11 -10.33 -19.65
C SER A 315 -29.55 -10.67 -19.23
N LEU A 316 -30.49 -9.73 -19.36
CA LEU A 316 -31.92 -9.99 -19.15
C LEU A 316 -32.51 -10.93 -20.22
N HIS A 317 -31.91 -10.97 -21.40
CA HIS A 317 -32.44 -11.67 -22.57
C HIS A 317 -31.41 -12.59 -23.26
N ASP A 318 -30.13 -12.53 -22.87
CA ASP A 318 -29.07 -13.38 -23.38
C ASP A 318 -28.36 -14.14 -22.25
N GLU A 319 -28.45 -15.47 -22.30
CA GLU A 319 -27.86 -16.35 -21.29
C GLU A 319 -26.33 -16.27 -21.25
N LYS A 320 -25.66 -16.09 -22.40
CA LYS A 320 -24.20 -15.97 -22.45
C LYS A 320 -23.73 -14.67 -21.79
N ALA A 321 -24.47 -13.57 -22.00
CA ALA A 321 -24.19 -12.31 -21.31
C ALA A 321 -24.38 -12.45 -19.79
N ARG A 322 -25.41 -13.17 -19.33
CA ARG A 322 -25.61 -13.48 -17.91
C ARG A 322 -24.45 -14.29 -17.33
N LEU A 323 -24.07 -15.39 -17.98
CA LEU A 323 -22.96 -16.24 -17.55
C LEU A 323 -21.64 -15.48 -17.46
N ALA A 324 -21.39 -14.55 -18.39
CA ALA A 324 -20.21 -13.69 -18.38
C ALA A 324 -20.20 -12.74 -17.16
N ILE A 325 -21.30 -12.03 -16.88
CA ILE A 325 -21.38 -11.13 -15.72
C ILE A 325 -21.13 -11.87 -14.40
N GLU A 326 -21.64 -13.09 -14.27
CA GLU A 326 -21.45 -13.94 -13.09
C GLU A 326 -19.97 -14.28 -12.81
N GLN A 327 -19.07 -14.08 -13.79
CA GLN A 327 -17.63 -14.30 -13.60
C GLN A 327 -16.88 -13.09 -13.03
N LEU A 328 -17.48 -11.91 -12.95
CA LEU A 328 -16.80 -10.70 -12.44
C LEU A 328 -16.11 -10.91 -11.07
N PRO A 329 -16.70 -11.60 -10.08
CA PRO A 329 -16.04 -11.85 -8.80
C PRO A 329 -14.73 -12.64 -8.91
N LYS A 330 -14.57 -13.47 -9.95
CA LYS A 330 -13.34 -14.25 -10.18
C LYS A 330 -12.15 -13.39 -10.62
N LEU A 331 -12.38 -12.12 -10.97
CA LEU A 331 -11.32 -11.17 -11.28
C LEU A 331 -10.61 -10.65 -10.02
N GLN A 332 -11.16 -10.86 -8.83
CA GLN A 332 -10.54 -10.41 -7.58
C GLN A 332 -9.15 -11.04 -7.40
N GLY A 333 -8.16 -10.19 -7.11
CA GLY A 333 -6.75 -10.55 -6.96
C GLY A 333 -5.97 -10.71 -8.27
N CYS A 334 -6.65 -10.63 -9.43
CA CYS A 334 -5.97 -10.69 -10.72
C CYS A 334 -5.09 -9.45 -10.94
N GLN A 335 -4.04 -9.64 -11.72
CA GLN A 335 -3.04 -8.62 -12.00
C GLN A 335 -3.28 -8.04 -13.40
N VAL A 336 -3.27 -6.72 -13.54
CA VAL A 336 -3.47 -6.03 -14.82
C VAL A 336 -2.33 -5.06 -15.10
N HIS A 337 -2.01 -4.90 -16.38
CA HIS A 337 -1.18 -3.81 -16.87
C HIS A 337 -1.78 -3.16 -18.11
N THR A 338 -1.66 -1.84 -18.24
CA THR A 338 -2.12 -1.07 -19.41
C THR A 338 -0.99 -0.23 -20.00
N THR A 339 -0.90 -0.15 -21.33
CA THR A 339 0.15 0.63 -22.01
C THR A 339 -0.07 2.15 -21.98
N VAL A 340 -1.15 2.59 -21.34
CA VAL A 340 -1.49 4.01 -21.12
C VAL A 340 -2.10 4.19 -19.74
N MET A 341 -2.02 5.41 -19.21
CA MET A 341 -2.70 5.77 -17.97
C MET A 341 -4.22 5.68 -18.11
N LEU A 342 -4.84 5.06 -17.10
CA LEU A 342 -6.29 4.90 -17.03
C LEU A 342 -7.00 6.18 -16.59
N SER A 343 -8.22 6.34 -17.09
CA SER A 343 -9.16 7.35 -16.60
C SER A 343 -9.58 7.04 -15.16
N GLU A 344 -10.02 8.06 -14.41
CA GLU A 344 -10.51 7.87 -13.04
C GLU A 344 -11.68 6.88 -12.98
N VAL A 345 -12.54 6.88 -14.01
CA VAL A 345 -13.68 5.96 -14.15
C VAL A 345 -13.20 4.51 -14.22
N ASP A 346 -12.28 4.21 -15.15
CA ASP A 346 -11.75 2.85 -15.34
C ASP A 346 -10.98 2.39 -14.08
N ARG A 347 -10.17 3.26 -13.47
CA ARG A 347 -9.45 2.96 -12.21
C ARG A 347 -10.41 2.58 -11.08
N LYS A 348 -11.52 3.31 -10.92
CA LYS A 348 -12.53 3.02 -9.89
C LYS A 348 -13.20 1.67 -10.11
N ILE A 349 -13.45 1.28 -11.35
CA ILE A 349 -14.05 -0.04 -11.65
C ILE A 349 -13.10 -1.18 -11.31
N PHE A 350 -11.84 -1.13 -11.75
CA PHE A 350 -10.86 -2.16 -11.37
C PHE A 350 -10.69 -2.25 -9.84
N LYS A 351 -10.66 -1.11 -9.14
CA LYS A 351 -10.62 -1.10 -7.68
C LYS A 351 -11.83 -1.78 -7.05
N LYS A 352 -13.05 -1.54 -7.56
CA LYS A 352 -14.27 -2.23 -7.08
C LYS A 352 -14.26 -3.73 -7.35
N LEU A 353 -13.61 -4.15 -8.43
CA LEU A 353 -13.41 -5.56 -8.77
C LEU A 353 -12.27 -6.22 -7.98
N GLY A 354 -11.51 -5.46 -7.19
CA GLY A 354 -10.35 -5.97 -6.45
C GLY A 354 -9.19 -6.40 -7.36
N VAL A 355 -9.03 -5.74 -8.51
CA VAL A 355 -7.97 -6.00 -9.50
C VAL A 355 -6.82 -5.00 -9.29
N ASP A 356 -5.59 -5.50 -9.21
CA ASP A 356 -4.39 -4.65 -9.09
C ASP A 356 -3.90 -4.22 -10.47
N VAL A 357 -3.97 -2.91 -10.73
CA VAL A 357 -3.64 -2.33 -12.04
C VAL A 357 -2.35 -1.52 -11.96
N THR A 358 -1.42 -1.76 -12.89
CA THR A 358 -0.31 -0.85 -13.20
C THR A 358 -0.48 -0.26 -14.61
N CYS A 359 0.15 0.89 -14.86
CA CYS A 359 0.07 1.57 -16.16
C CYS A 359 1.44 2.09 -16.57
N GLU A 360 1.74 2.05 -17.87
CA GLU A 360 2.80 2.88 -18.43
C GLU A 360 2.46 4.38 -18.28
N PRO A 361 3.44 5.26 -18.03
CA PRO A 361 3.26 6.70 -17.77
C PRO A 361 2.93 7.51 -19.05
N VAL A 362 2.08 6.96 -19.92
CA VAL A 362 1.69 7.57 -21.19
C VAL A 362 0.26 8.11 -21.08
N ASN A 363 0.11 9.41 -21.32
CA ASN A 363 -1.18 10.07 -21.36
C ASN A 363 -1.94 9.74 -22.66
N LYS A 364 -3.21 9.31 -22.56
CA LYS A 364 -4.08 9.05 -23.73
C LYS A 364 -4.21 10.26 -24.66
N LYS A 365 -4.09 11.49 -24.15
CA LYS A 365 -4.16 12.73 -24.94
C LYS A 365 -2.96 12.93 -25.87
N THR A 366 -1.83 12.30 -25.59
CA THR A 366 -0.59 12.50 -26.37
C THR A 366 -0.48 11.51 -27.54
N MET A 367 -1.33 10.48 -27.59
CA MET A 367 -1.34 9.47 -28.66
C MET A 367 -2.36 9.76 -29.78
N SER A 368 -3.09 10.88 -29.72
CA SER A 368 -3.88 11.35 -30.86
C SER A 368 -3.02 12.29 -31.73
N LEU A 369 -2.16 11.68 -32.56
CA LEU A 369 -1.57 12.31 -33.74
C LEU A 369 -2.00 11.51 -34.96
#